data_AF-A0A2E2WCD1-F1
#
_entry.id   AF-A0A2E2WCD1-F1
#
_cell.length_a   1.000
_cell.length_b   1.000
_cell.length_c   1.000
_cell.angle_alpha   90.00
_cell.angle_beta   90.00
_cell.angle_gamma   90.00
#
_symmetry.space_group_name_H-M   'P 1'
#
loop_
_entity.id
_entity.type
_entity.pdbx_description
1 polymer ?
#
loop_
_entity_poly.entity_id
_entity_poly.type
_entity_poly.pdbx_seq_one_letter_code
_entity_poly.pdbx_strand_id
1 'polypeptide(L)'
;MINKTTNLVLKIVVKIPQIRGAIVTLAGAPIVQNARTKIKKMLSSIDTSKGYITKTNTSSVTETRANVGASNETTTHSIQAIVPYNKNATVATMILTPATGDQFTDEPSISLQSNVEGVRLYFEKTSTTKFNIICNIKREITLLDNLIADLNWIPTVRATTSSNTIKRIYPGPLNIPLSGTSRKIKIYGSPNTPFDLSAFDIDGNSIISRPNSTAVTPYGVVNILSSTLDKAGSYVFTQKFPPLKPFLSTTVNGAITNNATVIFTSASGVVVGDQISISDSRGTRDNEVIKVTAINVDGNANKLTLSKAVTVANSKVVVFRRSTSYYLNLETTGTKDSSINDVFPTYTMTQNIGSIITFNATTSSGAIQINGGSAGVTHTTSYGDGGRGNSVINLVYTLTGKTFTQATSKPTEDDFVVASGDADVSTIVSGSGGGTSTYIIRAKVKVEYKTTDTVVNINLDNIVS
;
A
#
# COMPACT_ATOMS: atom_id res chain seq x y z
N MET A 1 27.18 -14.13 59.94
CA MET A 1 28.17 -13.04 59.99
C MET A 1 27.83 -12.09 58.86
N ILE A 2 27.62 -10.79 59.13
CA ILE A 2 27.45 -9.78 58.07
C ILE A 2 28.81 -9.65 57.36
N ASN A 3 28.83 -9.55 56.03
CA ASN A 3 30.10 -9.38 55.30
C ASN A 3 30.76 -8.06 55.74
N LYS A 4 32.09 -8.02 55.77
CA LYS A 4 32.80 -6.73 55.91
C LYS A 4 32.37 -5.80 54.76
N THR A 5 32.26 -4.50 55.05
CA THR A 5 31.78 -3.47 54.12
C THR A 5 32.73 -2.29 54.07
N THR A 6 32.65 -1.50 53.01
CA THR A 6 33.31 -0.18 52.90
C THR A 6 32.31 0.88 52.47
N ASN A 7 32.60 2.13 52.85
CA ASN A 7 31.95 3.30 52.28
C ASN A 7 32.57 3.57 50.91
N LEU A 8 31.74 3.61 49.88
CA LEU A 8 32.09 3.94 48.52
C LEU A 8 31.65 5.38 48.24
N VAL A 9 32.56 6.18 47.68
CA VAL A 9 32.23 7.44 47.01
C VAL A 9 32.74 7.32 45.57
N LEU A 10 31.82 7.13 44.63
CA LEU A 10 32.10 6.96 43.20
C LEU A 10 31.65 8.21 42.44
N LYS A 11 32.54 8.83 41.69
CA LYS A 11 32.19 9.94 40.77
C LYS A 11 32.11 9.41 39.35
N ILE A 12 30.98 9.60 38.69
CA ILE A 12 30.78 9.25 37.28
C ILE A 12 30.69 10.56 36.49
N VAL A 13 31.59 10.72 35.53
CA VAL A 13 31.65 11.90 34.66
C VAL A 13 30.99 11.57 33.31
N VAL A 14 30.07 12.44 32.88
CA VAL A 14 29.35 12.36 31.62
C VAL A 14 29.65 13.62 30.79
N LYS A 15 30.21 13.45 29.59
CA LYS A 15 30.62 14.56 28.70
C LYS A 15 29.62 14.72 27.54
N ILE A 16 29.22 15.97 27.24
CA ILE A 16 28.13 16.28 26.29
C ILE A 16 28.40 16.21 24.78
N PRO A 17 29.63 16.17 24.21
CA PRO A 17 29.73 16.01 22.75
C PRO A 17 29.14 14.68 22.24
N GLN A 18 28.72 13.79 23.14
CA GLN A 18 28.08 12.51 22.84
C GLN A 18 26.55 12.52 22.95
N ILE A 19 25.85 13.63 23.25
CA ILE A 19 24.41 13.54 23.55
C ILE A 19 23.60 14.69 22.94
N ARG A 20 23.00 14.46 21.75
CA ARG A 20 22.02 15.36 21.11
C ARG A 20 20.70 15.44 21.92
N GLY A 21 20.75 15.98 23.13
CA GLY A 21 19.55 16.19 23.97
C GLY A 21 18.98 14.95 24.65
N ALA A 22 19.63 13.79 24.58
CA ALA A 22 19.29 12.65 25.44
C ALA A 22 19.66 12.94 26.90
N ILE A 23 18.89 12.38 27.84
CA ILE A 23 19.04 12.64 29.28
C ILE A 23 19.54 11.38 29.96
N VAL A 24 20.62 11.51 30.74
CA VAL A 24 21.11 10.47 31.65
C VAL A 24 20.59 10.79 33.04
N THR A 25 19.92 9.83 33.68
CA THR A 25 19.50 9.95 35.09
C THR A 25 20.04 8.77 35.87
N LEU A 26 20.64 9.04 37.03
CA LEU A 26 21.09 8.02 37.97
C LEU A 26 20.21 8.04 39.22
N ALA A 27 19.75 6.86 39.62
CA ALA A 27 18.99 6.66 40.85
C ALA A 27 19.75 5.73 41.80
N GLY A 28 19.68 6.03 43.10
CA GLY A 28 20.22 5.15 44.14
C GLY A 28 19.51 3.80 44.15
N ALA A 29 20.28 2.72 44.31
CA ALA A 29 19.78 1.36 44.43
C ALA A 29 19.90 0.86 45.89
N PRO A 30 18.94 0.03 46.36
CA PRO A 30 19.02 -0.62 47.66
C PRO A 30 20.07 -1.73 47.66
N ILE A 31 21.01 -1.66 48.60
CA ILE A 31 22.04 -2.68 48.83
C ILE A 31 21.63 -3.52 50.03
N VAL A 32 21.25 -4.76 49.77
CA VAL A 32 20.73 -5.69 50.78
C VAL A 32 21.84 -6.59 51.30
N GLN A 33 22.00 -6.63 52.62
CA GLN A 33 22.93 -7.52 53.32
C GLN A 33 22.15 -8.48 54.20
N ASN A 34 22.31 -9.77 53.94
CA ASN A 34 21.68 -10.82 54.74
C ASN A 34 22.72 -11.50 55.61
N ALA A 35 22.45 -11.60 56.91
CA ALA A 35 23.24 -12.38 57.85
C ALA A 35 22.38 -13.46 58.50
N ARG A 36 22.81 -14.71 58.37
CA ARG A 36 22.17 -15.83 59.06
C ARG A 36 22.33 -15.66 60.56
N THR A 37 21.24 -15.74 61.30
CA THR A 37 21.26 -15.71 62.77
C THR A 37 20.73 -17.00 63.34
N LYS A 38 21.33 -17.43 64.46
CA LYS A 38 20.83 -18.56 65.25
C LYS A 38 19.78 -18.12 66.28
N ILE A 39 19.42 -16.84 66.31
CA ILE A 39 18.56 -16.25 67.36
C ILE A 39 17.12 -16.23 66.87
N LYS A 40 16.34 -17.22 67.28
CA LYS A 40 14.87 -17.18 67.25
C LYS A 40 14.42 -16.17 68.32
N LYS A 41 13.74 -15.09 67.92
CA LYS A 41 13.16 -14.04 68.78
C LYS A 41 14.16 -13.19 69.57
N MET A 42 14.31 -11.91 69.20
CA MET A 42 14.39 -10.86 70.22
C MET A 42 14.06 -9.42 69.75
N LEU A 43 13.77 -9.15 68.47
CA LEU A 43 13.43 -7.80 68.01
C LEU A 43 12.25 -7.83 67.00
N SER A 44 11.28 -6.94 67.19
CA SER A 44 10.00 -6.85 66.46
C SER A 44 10.10 -6.31 65.02
N SER A 45 11.31 -6.00 64.54
CA SER A 45 11.55 -5.46 63.19
C SER A 45 12.28 -6.42 62.23
N ILE A 46 12.38 -7.71 62.58
CA ILE A 46 13.10 -8.71 61.77
C ILE A 46 12.10 -9.68 61.12
N ASP A 47 12.12 -9.78 59.79
CA ASP A 47 11.44 -10.85 59.05
C ASP A 47 12.12 -12.19 59.36
N THR A 48 11.51 -12.94 60.28
CA THR A 48 12.05 -14.20 60.82
C THR A 48 11.70 -15.43 59.98
N SER A 49 11.00 -15.27 58.85
CA SER A 49 10.50 -16.41 58.05
C SER A 49 11.62 -17.29 57.48
N LYS A 50 12.88 -16.82 57.43
CA LYS A 50 14.04 -17.55 56.87
C LYS A 50 15.30 -17.61 57.74
N GLY A 51 15.29 -17.08 58.97
CA GLY A 51 16.47 -17.11 59.88
C GLY A 51 17.62 -16.17 59.46
N TYR A 52 17.30 -15.06 58.80
CA TYR A 52 18.25 -14.01 58.42
C TYR A 52 17.90 -12.68 59.08
N ILE A 53 18.90 -11.89 59.45
CA ILE A 53 18.77 -10.44 59.63
C ILE A 53 19.11 -9.80 58.29
N THR A 54 18.20 -8.97 57.80
CA THR A 54 18.37 -8.20 56.57
C THR A 54 18.64 -6.74 56.93
N LYS A 55 19.77 -6.20 56.47
CA LYS A 55 20.07 -4.77 56.52
C LYS A 55 20.08 -4.22 55.09
N THR A 56 19.25 -3.23 54.83
CA THR A 56 19.19 -2.55 53.53
C THR A 56 19.74 -1.14 53.68
N ASN A 57 20.77 -0.79 52.91
CA ASN A 57 21.24 0.59 52.80
C ASN A 57 20.97 1.05 51.37
N THR A 58 20.24 2.15 51.21
CA THR A 58 20.04 2.77 49.90
C THR A 58 21.20 3.69 49.61
N SER A 59 21.80 3.52 48.44
CA SER A 59 22.82 4.47 47.95
C SER A 59 22.19 5.84 47.67
N SER A 60 22.97 6.90 47.85
CA SER A 60 22.57 8.25 47.48
C SER A 60 23.29 8.67 46.20
N VAL A 61 22.61 9.47 45.38
CA VAL A 61 23.16 10.03 44.15
C VAL A 61 22.96 11.53 44.19
N THR A 62 24.04 12.29 44.00
CA THR A 62 23.98 13.74 43.79
C THR A 62 24.52 14.09 42.42
N GLU A 63 24.05 15.19 41.85
CA GLU A 63 24.42 15.65 40.51
C GLU A 63 24.99 17.06 40.59
N THR A 64 26.04 17.31 39.82
CA THR A 64 26.61 18.63 39.60
C THR A 64 26.85 18.83 38.11
N ARG A 65 26.65 20.05 37.62
CA ARG A 65 26.85 20.41 36.21
C ARG A 65 27.87 21.55 36.11
N ALA A 66 28.73 21.47 35.10
CA ALA A 66 29.67 22.52 34.72
C ALA A 66 29.46 22.90 33.26
N ASN A 67 29.62 24.18 32.93
CA ASN A 67 29.47 24.74 31.58
C ASN A 67 28.09 24.50 30.94
N VAL A 68 27.00 24.68 31.71
CA VAL A 68 25.63 24.42 31.28
C VAL A 68 25.28 25.16 29.98
N GLY A 69 24.77 24.43 28.98
CA GLY A 69 24.36 24.96 27.68
C GLY A 69 25.50 25.15 26.66
N ALA A 70 26.74 24.80 27.01
CA ALA A 70 27.90 24.87 26.11
C ALA A 70 28.25 23.51 25.49
N SER A 71 29.02 23.52 24.40
CA SER A 71 29.49 22.31 23.71
C SER A 71 30.41 21.41 24.55
N ASN A 72 30.92 21.93 25.67
CA ASN A 72 31.76 21.24 26.65
C ASN A 72 31.06 21.06 28.01
N GLU A 73 29.73 21.10 28.05
CA GLU A 73 28.98 20.82 29.29
C GLU A 73 29.36 19.42 29.83
N THR A 74 29.55 19.35 31.14
CA THR A 74 29.94 18.13 31.84
C THR A 74 29.03 17.94 33.04
N THR A 75 28.40 16.77 33.12
CA THR A 75 27.58 16.37 34.27
C THR A 75 28.35 15.34 35.08
N THR A 76 28.51 15.59 36.37
CA THR A 76 29.15 14.65 37.31
C THR A 76 28.12 14.16 38.30
N HIS A 77 27.91 12.85 38.34
CA HIS A 77 27.12 12.19 39.36
C HIS A 77 28.02 11.59 40.44
N SER A 78 27.74 11.91 41.70
CA SER A 78 28.44 11.34 42.85
C SER A 78 27.53 10.35 43.56
N ILE A 79 27.95 9.08 43.60
CA ILE A 79 27.24 7.97 44.24
C ILE A 79 27.91 7.67 45.57
N GLN A 80 27.15 7.68 46.66
CA GLN A 80 27.61 7.22 47.96
C GLN A 80 26.88 5.94 48.36
N ALA A 81 27.63 4.89 48.73
CA ALA A 81 27.06 3.57 48.99
C ALA A 81 27.85 2.79 50.05
N ILE A 82 27.19 1.87 50.76
CA ILE A 82 27.85 0.89 51.64
C ILE A 82 27.93 -0.44 50.91
N VAL A 83 29.12 -0.82 50.46
CA VAL A 83 29.32 -1.99 49.59
C VAL A 83 29.97 -3.14 50.38
N PRO A 84 29.38 -4.35 50.39
CA PRO A 84 29.98 -5.53 50.99
C PRO A 84 31.15 -6.07 50.17
N TYR A 85 32.20 -6.56 50.85
CA TYR A 85 33.36 -7.12 50.18
C TYR A 85 33.04 -8.40 49.41
N ASN A 86 33.74 -8.56 48.28
CA ASN A 86 33.69 -9.72 47.39
C ASN A 86 32.27 -10.06 46.89
N LYS A 87 31.37 -9.07 46.85
CA LYS A 87 30.02 -9.22 46.32
C LYS A 87 29.73 -8.16 45.28
N ASN A 88 28.96 -8.56 44.28
CA ASN A 88 28.37 -7.65 43.31
C ASN A 88 27.24 -6.90 44.01
N ALA A 89 27.38 -5.58 44.12
CA ALA A 89 26.34 -4.71 44.64
C ALA A 89 25.91 -3.72 43.56
N THR A 90 24.60 -3.60 43.35
CA THR A 90 24.05 -2.53 42.53
C THR A 90 24.15 -1.23 43.32
N VAL A 91 25.03 -0.33 42.90
CA VAL A 91 25.28 0.96 43.59
C VAL A 91 24.47 2.11 43.02
N ALA A 92 23.97 1.96 41.79
CA ALA A 92 23.00 2.87 41.20
C ALA A 92 22.31 2.18 40.01
N THR A 93 21.20 2.75 39.56
CA THR A 93 20.55 2.40 38.29
C THR A 93 20.59 3.62 37.37
N MET A 94 21.12 3.43 36.18
CA MET A 94 21.16 4.39 35.10
C MET A 94 19.94 4.23 34.20
N ILE A 95 19.28 5.33 33.90
CA ILE A 95 18.18 5.42 32.93
C ILE A 95 18.63 6.38 31.83
N LEU A 96 18.61 5.88 30.60
CA LEU A 96 18.88 6.65 29.39
C LEU A 96 17.56 7.02 28.73
N THR A 97 17.30 8.32 28.56
CA THR A 97 16.11 8.80 27.84
C THR A 97 16.56 9.38 26.50
N PRO A 98 16.28 8.72 25.37
CA PRO A 98 16.65 9.25 24.05
C PRO A 98 15.90 10.55 23.78
N ALA A 99 16.50 11.42 22.95
CA ALA A 99 15.76 12.53 22.38
C ALA A 99 14.61 12.02 21.50
N THR A 100 13.59 12.84 21.29
CA THR A 100 12.43 12.46 20.47
C THR A 100 12.87 12.06 19.05
N GLY A 101 12.57 10.82 18.67
CA GLY A 101 12.90 10.28 17.34
C GLY A 101 14.18 9.44 17.27
N ASP A 102 14.93 9.34 18.37
CA ASP A 102 16.19 8.58 18.42
C ASP A 102 16.04 7.21 19.11
N GLN A 103 16.89 6.26 18.73
CA GLN A 103 17.08 4.97 19.42
C GLN A 103 18.56 4.72 19.70
N PHE A 104 18.84 3.97 20.76
CA PHE A 104 20.20 3.55 21.11
C PHE A 104 20.48 2.16 20.54
N THR A 105 21.56 2.02 19.75
CA THR A 105 21.96 0.72 19.20
C THR A 105 23.13 0.09 19.96
N ASP A 106 24.00 0.92 20.56
CA ASP A 106 25.18 0.46 21.29
C ASP A 106 24.96 0.57 22.80
N GLU A 107 25.42 -0.44 23.53
CA GLU A 107 25.37 -0.45 24.99
C GLU A 107 26.41 0.53 25.56
N PRO A 108 26.06 1.32 26.59
CA PRO A 108 27.03 2.17 27.26
C PRO A 108 28.09 1.32 27.96
N SER A 109 29.29 1.87 28.11
CA SER A 109 30.36 1.26 28.90
C SER A 109 30.83 2.21 29.98
N ILE A 110 31.33 1.65 31.08
CA ILE A 110 31.87 2.41 32.20
C ILE A 110 33.30 1.97 32.44
N SER A 111 34.21 2.93 32.60
CA SER A 111 35.62 2.66 32.88
C SER A 111 36.13 3.57 33.98
N LEU A 112 36.88 3.00 34.93
CA LEU A 112 37.61 3.81 35.90
C LEU A 112 38.75 4.56 35.19
N GLN A 113 38.93 5.84 35.51
CA GLN A 113 40.01 6.67 34.97
C GLN A 113 41.40 6.21 35.46
N SER A 114 41.45 5.60 36.64
CA SER A 114 42.65 5.02 37.22
C SER A 114 42.38 3.58 37.65
N ASN A 115 43.37 2.71 37.50
CA ASN A 115 43.26 1.34 37.97
C ASN A 115 43.35 1.32 39.50
N VAL A 116 42.21 1.15 40.18
CA VAL A 116 42.16 0.98 41.63
C VAL A 116 42.11 -0.50 41.95
N GLU A 117 43.22 -1.01 42.50
CA GLU A 117 43.37 -2.43 42.80
C GLU A 117 42.22 -2.94 43.67
N GLY A 118 41.59 -4.04 43.24
CA GLY A 118 40.52 -4.70 43.98
C GLY A 118 39.13 -4.09 43.76
N VAL A 119 38.98 -3.11 42.87
CA VAL A 119 37.67 -2.56 42.46
C VAL A 119 37.33 -3.02 41.04
N ARG A 120 36.10 -3.50 40.85
CA ARG A 120 35.54 -3.80 39.53
C ARG A 120 34.21 -3.08 39.39
N LEU A 121 34.03 -2.40 38.25
CA LEU A 121 32.85 -1.62 37.92
C LEU A 121 32.38 -2.02 36.52
N TYR A 122 31.10 -2.34 36.36
CA TYR A 122 30.51 -2.69 35.07
C TYR A 122 29.00 -2.45 35.07
N PHE A 123 28.40 -2.43 33.88
CA PHE A 123 26.95 -2.37 33.73
C PHE A 123 26.35 -3.77 33.64
N GLU A 124 25.21 -3.94 34.29
CA GLU A 124 24.29 -5.05 34.04
C GLU A 124 23.02 -4.49 33.39
N LYS A 125 22.75 -4.90 32.15
CA LYS A 125 21.59 -4.44 31.39
C LYS A 125 20.31 -5.03 31.96
N THR A 126 19.33 -4.17 32.26
CA THR A 126 18.00 -4.57 32.75
C THR A 126 16.91 -4.34 31.70
N SER A 127 17.09 -3.34 30.84
CA SER A 127 16.27 -3.12 29.64
C SER A 127 17.11 -2.40 28.58
N THR A 128 16.50 -2.07 27.43
CA THR A 128 17.14 -1.29 26.37
C THR A 128 17.64 0.09 26.83
N THR A 129 17.02 0.68 27.86
CA THR A 129 17.32 2.02 28.36
C THR A 129 17.72 2.05 29.83
N LYS A 130 17.82 0.89 30.50
CA LYS A 130 18.09 0.81 31.94
C LYS A 130 19.23 -0.14 32.25
N PHE A 131 20.21 0.36 33.01
CA PHE A 131 21.44 -0.36 33.35
C PHE A 131 21.73 -0.22 34.84
N ASN A 132 21.99 -1.34 35.50
CA ASN A 132 22.47 -1.36 36.87
C ASN A 132 23.99 -1.15 36.88
N ILE A 133 24.46 -0.24 37.73
CA ILE A 133 25.89 -0.04 37.97
C ILE A 133 26.31 -1.04 39.05
N ILE A 134 27.07 -2.05 38.65
CA ILE A 134 27.54 -3.09 39.56
C ILE A 134 28.95 -2.78 40.01
N CYS A 135 29.13 -2.71 41.33
CA CYS A 135 30.43 -2.56 41.96
C CYS A 135 30.78 -3.82 42.76
N ASN A 136 32.00 -4.31 42.57
CA ASN A 136 32.59 -5.38 43.38
C ASN A 136 33.91 -4.90 43.95
N ILE A 137 34.02 -4.95 45.27
CA ILE A 137 35.17 -4.42 46.00
C ILE A 137 35.79 -5.53 46.84
N LYS A 138 37.10 -5.73 46.75
CA LYS A 138 37.84 -6.78 47.48
C LYS A 138 38.54 -6.29 48.74
N ARG A 139 38.74 -4.98 48.88
CA ARG A 139 39.45 -4.34 50.00
C ARG A 139 38.76 -3.06 50.47
N GLU A 140 39.24 -2.49 51.56
CA GLU A 140 38.76 -1.19 52.01
C GLU A 140 39.06 -0.07 51.00
N ILE A 141 38.09 0.81 50.80
CA ILE A 141 38.25 2.04 50.01
C ILE A 141 38.55 3.19 50.95
N THR A 142 39.64 3.88 50.67
CA THR A 142 40.11 5.05 51.41
C THR A 142 39.91 6.32 50.60
N LEU A 143 40.10 7.49 51.23
CA LEU A 143 40.03 8.78 50.54
C LEU A 143 41.07 8.92 49.41
N LEU A 144 42.18 8.16 49.47
CA LEU A 144 43.23 8.19 48.46
C LEU A 144 42.87 7.46 47.17
N ASP A 145 41.90 6.53 47.21
CA ASP A 145 41.53 5.70 46.06
C ASP A 145 40.81 6.50 44.96
N ASN A 146 40.28 7.69 45.28
CA ASN A 146 39.63 8.65 44.37
C ASN A 146 38.96 8.02 43.14
N LEU A 147 37.85 7.31 43.36
CA LEU A 147 37.16 6.54 42.33
C LEU A 147 36.40 7.45 41.38
N ILE A 148 37.03 7.75 40.24
CA ILE A 148 36.44 8.50 39.13
C ILE A 148 36.27 7.55 37.94
N ALA A 149 35.06 7.50 37.40
CA ALA A 149 34.74 6.71 36.21
C ALA A 149 34.23 7.62 35.09
N ASP A 150 34.64 7.31 33.87
CA ASP A 150 34.06 7.88 32.66
C ASP A 150 32.92 6.97 32.18
N LEU A 151 31.79 7.61 31.85
CA LEU A 151 30.74 6.98 31.07
C LEU A 151 31.11 7.13 29.58
N ASN A 152 31.51 6.04 28.94
CA ASN A 152 31.86 6.02 27.52
C ASN A 152 30.67 5.54 26.72
N TRP A 153 30.16 6.40 25.83
CA TRP A 153 29.01 6.05 25.02
C TRP A 153 28.95 6.87 23.73
N ILE A 154 28.83 6.20 22.59
CA ILE A 154 28.60 6.85 21.30
C ILE A 154 27.17 6.47 20.91
N PRO A 155 26.18 7.38 20.95
CA PRO A 155 24.87 7.05 20.43
C PRO A 155 24.96 6.95 18.92
N THR A 156 24.88 5.73 18.41
CA THR A 156 24.68 5.52 16.98
C THR A 156 23.20 5.73 16.69
N VAL A 157 22.90 6.83 15.98
CA VAL A 157 21.54 7.20 15.60
C VAL A 157 21.05 6.21 14.54
N ARG A 158 20.14 5.31 14.90
CA ARG A 158 19.25 4.76 13.89
C ARG A 158 18.18 5.82 13.67
N ALA A 159 18.36 6.64 12.64
CA ALA A 159 17.25 7.43 12.13
C ALA A 159 16.16 6.42 11.80
N THR A 160 15.11 6.34 12.61
CA THR A 160 13.83 5.97 12.04
C THR A 160 13.52 7.14 11.13
N THR A 161 14.07 7.12 9.91
CA THR A 161 13.26 7.57 8.80
C THR A 161 11.97 6.76 8.97
N SER A 162 10.94 7.36 9.57
CA SER A 162 9.63 7.21 8.96
C SER A 162 9.89 7.67 7.54
N SER A 163 10.33 6.75 6.67
CA SER A 163 10.47 7.07 5.27
C SER A 163 9.04 7.44 4.94
N ASN A 164 8.80 8.73 4.76
CA ASN A 164 7.55 9.24 4.22
C ASN A 164 7.37 8.41 2.95
N THR A 165 6.49 7.42 3.01
CA THR A 165 6.43 6.38 1.99
C THR A 165 4.99 6.18 1.67
N ILE A 166 4.62 6.42 0.42
CA ILE A 166 3.36 5.92 -0.10
C ILE A 166 3.60 4.47 -0.51
N LYS A 167 2.87 3.56 0.14
CA LYS A 167 2.94 2.12 -0.12
C LYS A 167 1.96 1.67 -1.20
N ARG A 168 0.79 2.29 -1.26
CA ARG A 168 -0.26 1.92 -2.21
C ARG A 168 -1.23 3.07 -2.44
N ILE A 169 -1.75 3.14 -3.66
CA ILE A 169 -2.95 3.92 -3.99
C ILE A 169 -3.97 2.99 -4.64
N TYR A 170 -5.24 3.18 -4.31
CA TYR A 170 -6.35 2.42 -4.85
C TYR A 170 -7.37 3.39 -5.47
N PRO A 171 -7.33 3.57 -6.80
CA PRO A 171 -8.29 4.44 -7.50
C PRO A 171 -9.69 3.82 -7.65
N GLY A 172 -9.82 2.51 -7.36
CA GLY A 172 -11.00 1.72 -7.71
C GLY A 172 -10.85 1.06 -9.09
N PRO A 173 -11.97 0.58 -9.69
CA PRO A 173 -11.95 0.05 -11.06
C PRO A 173 -11.43 1.10 -12.05
N LEU A 174 -10.63 0.69 -13.03
CA LEU A 174 -10.10 1.63 -14.03
C LEU A 174 -11.15 2.04 -15.07
N ASN A 175 -12.22 1.26 -15.24
CA ASN A 175 -13.35 1.61 -16.10
C ASN A 175 -14.35 2.51 -15.36
N ILE A 176 -14.82 3.59 -15.98
CA ILE A 176 -15.82 4.52 -15.45
C ILE A 176 -17.14 4.32 -16.22
N PRO A 177 -18.31 4.20 -15.53
CA PRO A 177 -19.60 4.08 -16.21
C PRO A 177 -19.91 5.30 -17.07
N LEU A 178 -20.67 5.11 -18.16
CA LEU A 178 -21.08 6.20 -19.05
C LEU A 178 -21.90 7.30 -18.35
N SER A 179 -22.66 6.94 -17.32
CA SER A 179 -23.41 7.87 -16.47
C SER A 179 -22.52 8.69 -15.53
N GLY A 180 -21.21 8.42 -15.49
CA GLY A 180 -20.31 8.96 -14.48
C GLY A 180 -20.48 8.25 -13.14
N THR A 181 -19.67 8.61 -12.16
CA THR A 181 -19.76 8.03 -10.81
C THR A 181 -18.97 8.85 -9.79
N SER A 182 -19.26 8.65 -8.51
CA SER A 182 -18.43 9.13 -7.41
C SER A 182 -17.68 7.95 -6.79
N ARG A 183 -16.36 8.04 -6.69
CA ARG A 183 -15.50 6.95 -6.18
C ARG A 183 -14.67 7.41 -5.00
N LYS A 184 -14.50 6.50 -4.03
CA LYS A 184 -13.54 6.68 -2.95
C LYS A 184 -12.16 6.23 -3.44
N ILE A 185 -11.24 7.19 -3.58
CA ILE A 185 -9.84 6.91 -3.85
C ILE A 185 -9.13 6.83 -2.50
N LYS A 186 -8.33 5.78 -2.30
CA LYS A 186 -7.65 5.51 -1.03
C LYS A 186 -6.14 5.50 -1.23
N ILE A 187 -5.40 6.12 -0.32
CA ILE A 187 -3.94 6.16 -0.32
C ILE A 187 -3.47 5.55 1.01
N TYR A 188 -2.44 4.71 0.97
CA TYR A 188 -1.87 4.01 2.11
C TYR A 188 -0.35 4.18 2.13
N GLY A 189 0.22 4.30 3.32
CA GLY A 189 1.64 4.57 3.47
C GLY A 189 2.08 4.67 4.93
N SER A 190 3.24 5.27 5.16
CA SER A 190 3.71 5.61 6.51
C SER A 190 2.86 6.76 7.08
N PRO A 191 2.53 6.75 8.38
CA PRO A 191 1.79 7.85 9.02
C PRO A 191 2.44 9.22 8.76
N ASN A 192 1.61 10.25 8.58
CA ASN A 192 2.04 11.64 8.31
C ASN A 192 2.84 11.85 7.01
N THR A 193 2.87 10.88 6.09
CA THR A 193 3.50 11.06 4.77
C THR A 193 2.75 12.14 3.98
N PRO A 194 3.40 13.24 3.55
CA PRO A 194 2.78 14.24 2.69
C PRO A 194 2.61 13.72 1.26
N PHE A 195 1.55 14.13 0.59
CA PHE A 195 1.29 13.80 -0.81
C PHE A 195 0.52 14.91 -1.51
N ASP A 196 0.71 14.97 -2.82
CA ASP A 196 -0.04 15.81 -3.75
C ASP A 196 -0.74 14.91 -4.75
N LEU A 197 -2.04 15.13 -4.94
CA LEU A 197 -2.85 14.34 -5.83
C LEU A 197 -3.56 15.23 -6.84
N SER A 198 -3.38 14.90 -8.11
CA SER A 198 -4.08 15.53 -9.23
C SER A 198 -4.91 14.51 -9.98
N ALA A 199 -6.08 14.95 -10.45
CA ALA A 199 -6.93 14.18 -11.33
C ALA A 199 -7.42 15.09 -12.44
N PHE A 200 -7.25 14.71 -13.70
CA PHE A 200 -7.62 15.53 -14.85
C PHE A 200 -8.25 14.68 -15.96
N ASP A 201 -9.04 15.34 -16.81
CA ASP A 201 -9.60 14.72 -18.01
C ASP A 201 -8.57 14.63 -19.16
N ILE A 202 -9.01 14.07 -20.29
CA ILE A 202 -8.17 13.88 -21.49
C ILE A 202 -7.58 15.20 -22.02
N ASP A 203 -8.27 16.32 -21.77
CA ASP A 203 -7.90 17.67 -22.22
C ASP A 203 -7.00 18.39 -21.19
N GLY A 204 -6.66 17.74 -20.07
CA GLY A 204 -5.81 18.30 -19.02
C GLY A 204 -6.56 19.16 -18.00
N ASN A 205 -7.90 19.24 -18.05
CA ASN A 205 -8.66 20.01 -17.07
C ASN A 205 -8.77 19.24 -15.76
N SER A 206 -8.48 19.92 -14.63
CA SER A 206 -8.63 19.30 -13.31
C SER A 206 -10.08 18.94 -13.02
N ILE A 207 -10.29 17.71 -12.58
CA ILE A 207 -11.60 17.22 -12.10
C ILE A 207 -11.66 17.13 -10.57
N ILE A 208 -10.61 17.54 -9.85
CA ILE A 208 -10.58 17.50 -8.38
C ILE A 208 -11.74 18.32 -7.80
N SER A 209 -12.59 17.68 -7.00
CA SER A 209 -13.86 18.27 -6.53
C SER A 209 -13.70 19.33 -5.44
N ARG A 210 -12.61 19.26 -4.66
CA ARG A 210 -12.30 20.18 -3.55
C ARG A 210 -10.78 20.40 -3.48
N PRO A 211 -10.19 21.13 -4.44
CA PRO A 211 -8.78 21.39 -4.41
C PRO A 211 -8.43 22.34 -3.26
N ASN A 212 -7.22 22.21 -2.74
CA ASN A 212 -6.69 23.09 -1.69
C ASN A 212 -5.28 23.61 -2.03
N SER A 213 -4.75 23.26 -3.21
CA SER A 213 -3.44 23.68 -3.69
C SER A 213 -3.38 23.63 -5.22
N THR A 214 -2.26 24.04 -5.80
CA THR A 214 -1.97 24.00 -7.24
C THR A 214 -0.62 23.35 -7.49
N ALA A 215 -0.47 22.64 -8.60
CA ALA A 215 0.82 22.09 -9.05
C ALA A 215 1.04 22.31 -10.54
N VAL A 216 2.31 22.38 -10.93
CA VAL A 216 2.73 22.42 -12.33
C VAL A 216 2.79 20.98 -12.85
N THR A 217 2.07 20.70 -13.93
CA THR A 217 2.02 19.40 -14.62
C THR A 217 2.38 19.59 -16.10
N PRO A 218 2.56 18.52 -16.88
CA PRO A 218 2.70 18.62 -18.34
C PRO A 218 1.56 19.36 -19.05
N TYR A 219 0.37 19.43 -18.43
CA TYR A 219 -0.78 20.19 -18.93
C TYR A 219 -0.85 21.63 -18.42
N GLY A 220 0.19 22.10 -17.71
CA GLY A 220 0.25 23.42 -17.09
C GLY A 220 -0.11 23.40 -15.59
N VAL A 221 -0.52 24.56 -15.08
CA VAL A 221 -0.88 24.73 -13.67
C VAL A 221 -2.30 24.19 -13.44
N VAL A 222 -2.42 23.18 -12.59
CA VAL A 222 -3.71 22.54 -12.29
C VAL A 222 -4.02 22.56 -10.79
N ASN A 223 -5.31 22.61 -10.48
CA ASN A 223 -5.82 22.48 -9.12
C ASN A 223 -5.64 21.05 -8.61
N ILE A 224 -5.06 20.90 -7.42
CA ILE A 224 -4.73 19.61 -6.79
C ILE A 224 -5.23 19.52 -5.35
N LEU A 225 -5.17 18.30 -4.81
CA LEU A 225 -5.36 18.01 -3.41
C LEU A 225 -4.00 17.70 -2.76
N SER A 226 -3.56 18.57 -1.86
CA SER A 226 -2.36 18.39 -1.03
C SER A 226 -2.75 18.04 0.39
N SER A 227 -2.22 16.95 0.95
CA SER A 227 -2.52 16.53 2.32
C SER A 227 -1.44 15.60 2.87
N THR A 228 -1.53 15.26 4.15
CA THR A 228 -0.74 14.20 4.77
C THR A 228 -1.61 12.97 5.06
N LEU A 229 -1.01 11.78 5.04
CA LEU A 229 -1.65 10.56 5.55
C LEU A 229 -1.93 10.70 7.05
N ASP A 230 -3.02 10.12 7.52
CA ASP A 230 -3.40 10.14 8.93
C ASP A 230 -2.42 9.32 9.82
N LYS A 231 -2.70 9.28 11.13
CA LYS A 231 -1.89 8.51 12.09
C LYS A 231 -1.90 7.00 11.83
N ALA A 232 -2.89 6.49 11.10
CA ALA A 232 -2.97 5.09 10.67
C ALA A 232 -2.25 4.84 9.33
N GLY A 233 -1.70 5.89 8.69
CA GLY A 233 -1.05 5.79 7.39
C GLY A 233 -2.05 5.66 6.24
N SER A 234 -3.25 6.24 6.38
CA SER A 234 -4.29 6.19 5.35
C SER A 234 -4.86 7.56 5.02
N TYR A 235 -5.40 7.69 3.81
CA TYR A 235 -6.19 8.84 3.41
C TYR A 235 -7.26 8.40 2.41
N VAL A 236 -8.48 8.94 2.55
CA VAL A 236 -9.61 8.61 1.68
C VAL A 236 -10.32 9.89 1.26
N PHE A 237 -10.51 10.08 -0.04
CA PHE A 237 -11.35 11.15 -0.57
C PHE A 237 -12.28 10.65 -1.66
N THR A 238 -13.35 11.39 -1.88
CA THR A 238 -14.36 11.05 -2.89
C THR A 238 -14.16 11.92 -4.14
N GLN A 239 -13.77 11.28 -5.24
CA GLN A 239 -13.63 11.89 -6.55
C GLN A 239 -14.91 11.69 -7.38
N LYS A 240 -15.42 12.77 -7.97
CA LYS A 240 -16.55 12.70 -8.91
C LYS A 240 -16.02 12.64 -10.34
N PHE A 241 -16.38 11.60 -11.07
CA PHE A 241 -16.15 11.46 -12.50
C PHE A 241 -17.43 11.87 -13.23
N PRO A 242 -17.37 12.85 -14.16
CA PRO A 242 -18.55 13.32 -14.83
C PRO A 242 -19.14 12.26 -15.78
N PRO A 243 -20.44 12.38 -16.12
CA PRO A 243 -21.03 11.59 -17.20
C PRO A 243 -20.33 11.88 -18.52
N LEU A 244 -20.28 10.88 -19.39
CA LEU A 244 -19.69 11.04 -20.72
C LEU A 244 -20.53 12.02 -21.53
N LYS A 245 -19.94 13.18 -21.83
CA LYS A 245 -20.62 14.24 -22.58
C LYS A 245 -20.66 13.90 -24.07
N PRO A 246 -21.77 14.19 -24.76
CA PRO A 246 -21.76 14.34 -26.20
C PRO A 246 -20.74 15.40 -26.63
N PHE A 247 -20.01 15.13 -27.71
CA PHE A 247 -19.14 16.13 -28.32
C PHE A 247 -19.78 16.78 -29.55
N LEU A 248 -20.73 16.11 -30.20
CA LEU A 248 -21.47 16.65 -31.35
C LEU A 248 -22.94 16.22 -31.29
N SER A 249 -23.83 17.16 -31.61
CA SER A 249 -25.25 16.92 -31.87
C SER A 249 -25.57 17.46 -33.26
N THR A 250 -26.13 16.62 -34.11
CA THR A 250 -26.39 16.93 -35.53
C THR A 250 -27.69 16.26 -35.97
N THR A 251 -28.12 16.51 -37.20
CA THR A 251 -29.30 15.86 -37.77
C THR A 251 -28.93 14.98 -38.95
N VAL A 252 -29.75 13.95 -39.21
CA VAL A 252 -29.64 13.16 -40.44
C VAL A 252 -30.15 13.99 -41.63
N ASN A 253 -29.39 14.00 -42.72
CA ASN A 253 -29.73 14.65 -43.98
C ASN A 253 -30.26 13.60 -44.98
N GLY A 254 -31.58 13.59 -45.16
CA GLY A 254 -32.32 12.57 -45.91
C GLY A 254 -32.87 11.48 -44.99
N ALA A 255 -33.97 10.84 -45.41
CA ALA A 255 -34.46 9.66 -44.72
C ALA A 255 -33.58 8.45 -45.08
N ILE A 256 -33.16 7.69 -44.08
CA ILE A 256 -32.36 6.48 -44.25
C ILE A 256 -33.23 5.27 -43.90
N THR A 257 -33.25 4.27 -44.78
CA THR A 257 -33.95 3.01 -44.56
C THR A 257 -32.97 1.86 -44.66
N ASN A 258 -32.80 1.11 -43.57
CA ASN A 258 -31.94 -0.08 -43.47
C ASN A 258 -30.59 0.07 -44.19
N ASN A 259 -29.85 1.15 -43.90
CA ASN A 259 -28.54 1.40 -44.51
C ASN A 259 -27.51 1.72 -43.43
N ALA A 260 -26.29 1.22 -43.59
CA ALA A 260 -25.16 1.53 -42.72
C ALA A 260 -24.53 2.88 -43.07
N THR A 261 -24.76 3.38 -44.29
CA THR A 261 -24.21 4.66 -44.72
C THR A 261 -25.23 5.77 -44.51
N VAL A 262 -24.84 6.79 -43.76
CA VAL A 262 -25.72 7.90 -43.33
C VAL A 262 -25.05 9.22 -43.66
N ILE A 263 -25.81 10.15 -44.23
CA ILE A 263 -25.38 11.53 -44.44
C ILE A 263 -25.93 12.37 -43.29
N PHE A 264 -25.06 13.11 -42.62
CA PHE A 264 -25.44 14.05 -41.57
C PHE A 264 -25.42 15.48 -42.10
N THR A 265 -26.08 16.39 -41.38
CA THR A 265 -25.98 17.83 -41.66
C THR A 265 -24.57 18.36 -41.34
N SER A 266 -23.91 17.75 -40.36
CA SER A 266 -22.51 17.98 -40.01
C SER A 266 -21.91 16.71 -39.41
N ALA A 267 -20.69 16.36 -39.83
CA ALA A 267 -19.83 15.36 -39.20
C ALA A 267 -18.51 15.97 -38.69
N SER A 268 -18.50 17.27 -38.39
CA SER A 268 -17.30 17.98 -37.95
C SER A 268 -16.72 17.36 -36.68
N GLY A 269 -15.43 17.01 -36.73
CA GLY A 269 -14.69 16.44 -35.61
C GLY A 269 -15.03 14.98 -35.29
N VAL A 270 -15.89 14.31 -36.08
CA VAL A 270 -16.18 12.87 -35.94
C VAL A 270 -14.99 12.04 -36.43
N VAL A 271 -14.65 10.99 -35.69
CA VAL A 271 -13.59 10.03 -36.05
C VAL A 271 -14.12 8.60 -36.04
N VAL A 272 -13.39 7.70 -36.68
CA VAL A 272 -13.66 6.26 -36.63
C VAL A 272 -13.61 5.79 -35.17
N GLY A 273 -14.61 5.01 -34.75
CA GLY A 273 -14.77 4.52 -33.39
C GLY A 273 -15.75 5.31 -32.53
N ASP A 274 -16.13 6.53 -32.92
CA ASP A 274 -17.17 7.30 -32.21
C ASP A 274 -18.52 6.56 -32.23
N GLN A 275 -19.28 6.67 -31.14
CA GLN A 275 -20.62 6.07 -31.05
C GLN A 275 -21.69 7.11 -31.36
N ILE A 276 -22.74 6.66 -32.03
CA ILE A 276 -23.96 7.43 -32.24
C ILE A 276 -25.09 6.96 -31.33
N SER A 277 -25.90 7.91 -30.88
CA SER A 277 -27.21 7.68 -30.26
C SER A 277 -28.27 8.39 -31.09
N ILE A 278 -29.19 7.62 -31.66
CA ILE A 278 -30.32 8.14 -32.42
C ILE A 278 -31.52 8.15 -31.48
N SER A 279 -32.02 9.35 -31.16
CA SER A 279 -33.08 9.52 -30.17
C SER A 279 -34.45 9.15 -30.73
N ASP A 280 -34.80 7.88 -30.92
CA ASP A 280 -36.11 7.49 -31.45
C ASP A 280 -37.29 7.85 -30.50
N SER A 281 -38.51 7.90 -31.02
CA SER A 281 -39.74 8.16 -30.25
C SER A 281 -40.25 6.97 -29.44
N ARG A 282 -39.54 5.83 -29.44
CA ARG A 282 -39.89 4.62 -28.67
C ARG A 282 -39.04 4.46 -27.40
N GLY A 283 -38.26 5.48 -27.06
CA GLY A 283 -37.26 5.38 -26.01
C GLY A 283 -36.08 4.59 -26.57
N THR A 284 -34.95 5.26 -26.71
CA THR A 284 -33.70 4.61 -27.09
C THR A 284 -33.56 3.30 -26.33
N ARG A 285 -33.48 2.18 -27.07
CA ARG A 285 -32.78 1.03 -26.53
C ARG A 285 -31.33 1.51 -26.38
N ASP A 286 -30.99 2.07 -25.22
CA ASP A 286 -29.65 2.52 -24.80
C ASP A 286 -28.59 1.39 -24.87
N ASN A 287 -28.98 0.22 -25.37
CA ASN A 287 -28.24 -1.02 -25.41
C ASN A 287 -27.65 -1.35 -26.80
N GLU A 288 -28.01 -0.63 -27.87
CA GLU A 288 -27.39 -0.84 -29.18
C GLU A 288 -26.23 0.13 -29.42
N VAL A 289 -25.01 -0.42 -29.34
CA VAL A 289 -23.77 0.30 -29.66
C VAL A 289 -23.61 0.35 -31.19
N ILE A 290 -23.83 1.53 -31.78
CA ILE A 290 -23.61 1.81 -33.20
C ILE A 290 -22.40 2.72 -33.33
N LYS A 291 -21.33 2.25 -33.99
CA LYS A 291 -20.05 2.96 -34.12
C LYS A 291 -19.82 3.47 -35.54
N VAL A 292 -19.05 4.55 -35.67
CA VAL A 292 -18.51 5.01 -36.95
C VAL A 292 -17.36 4.09 -37.37
N THR A 293 -17.42 3.59 -38.59
CA THR A 293 -16.44 2.66 -39.18
C THR A 293 -15.68 3.29 -40.36
N ALA A 294 -16.28 4.26 -41.05
CA ALA A 294 -15.64 5.06 -42.08
C ALA A 294 -16.19 6.49 -42.09
N ILE A 295 -15.33 7.44 -42.47
CA ILE A 295 -15.66 8.86 -42.64
C ILE A 295 -15.45 9.27 -44.11
N ASN A 296 -16.10 10.35 -44.53
CA ASN A 296 -15.95 10.94 -45.87
C ASN A 296 -16.21 9.97 -47.03
N VAL A 297 -17.22 9.12 -46.87
CA VAL A 297 -17.56 8.08 -47.85
C VAL A 297 -17.94 8.74 -49.18
N ASP A 298 -17.38 8.23 -50.27
CA ASP A 298 -17.56 8.77 -51.63
C ASP A 298 -17.21 10.27 -51.78
N GLY A 299 -16.27 10.77 -50.96
CA GLY A 299 -15.82 12.16 -50.99
C GLY A 299 -16.78 13.17 -50.35
N ASN A 300 -17.88 12.72 -49.73
CA ASN A 300 -18.80 13.60 -49.01
C ASN A 300 -18.41 13.71 -47.53
N ALA A 301 -17.98 14.90 -47.10
CA ALA A 301 -17.47 15.17 -45.75
C ALA A 301 -18.44 14.83 -44.59
N ASN A 302 -19.74 14.74 -44.87
CA ASN A 302 -20.75 14.41 -43.87
C ASN A 302 -21.33 13.00 -44.01
N LYS A 303 -20.82 12.20 -44.95
CA LYS A 303 -21.26 10.83 -45.19
C LYS A 303 -20.38 9.85 -44.44
N LEU A 304 -20.98 9.11 -43.51
CA LEU A 304 -20.29 8.17 -42.62
C LEU A 304 -20.83 6.75 -42.83
N THR A 305 -19.98 5.74 -42.61
CA THR A 305 -20.42 4.34 -42.50
C THR A 305 -20.49 3.93 -41.04
N LEU A 306 -21.61 3.32 -40.65
CA LEU A 306 -21.88 2.83 -39.31
C LEU A 306 -21.64 1.32 -39.21
N SER A 307 -21.40 0.82 -38.00
CA SER A 307 -21.19 -0.61 -37.74
C SER A 307 -22.44 -1.47 -37.94
N LYS A 308 -23.61 -0.83 -38.09
CA LYS A 308 -24.90 -1.48 -38.31
C LYS A 308 -25.76 -0.63 -39.23
N ALA A 309 -26.61 -1.30 -40.00
CA ALA A 309 -27.65 -0.63 -40.76
C ALA A 309 -28.69 0.00 -39.83
N VAL A 310 -29.15 1.20 -40.16
CA VAL A 310 -30.13 1.96 -39.38
C VAL A 310 -31.29 2.41 -40.25
N THR A 311 -32.45 2.62 -39.63
CA THR A 311 -33.60 3.28 -40.23
C THR A 311 -33.89 4.54 -39.42
N VAL A 312 -33.73 5.71 -40.04
CA VAL A 312 -33.82 7.00 -39.36
C VAL A 312 -34.52 8.02 -40.27
N ALA A 313 -35.49 8.75 -39.72
CA ALA A 313 -36.18 9.80 -40.45
C ALA A 313 -35.26 10.99 -40.77
N ASN A 314 -35.60 11.72 -41.84
CA ASN A 314 -34.94 12.98 -42.16
C ASN A 314 -35.02 13.97 -40.97
N SER A 315 -33.99 14.80 -40.81
CA SER A 315 -33.89 15.82 -39.77
C SER A 315 -33.88 15.29 -38.33
N LYS A 316 -33.73 13.98 -38.13
CA LYS A 316 -33.69 13.39 -36.79
C LYS A 316 -32.38 13.72 -36.09
N VAL A 317 -32.46 14.11 -34.82
CA VAL A 317 -31.29 14.43 -33.99
C VAL A 317 -30.51 13.17 -33.64
N VAL A 318 -29.21 13.21 -33.92
CA VAL A 318 -28.22 12.19 -33.60
C VAL A 318 -27.11 12.81 -32.78
N VAL A 319 -26.73 12.10 -31.73
CA VAL A 319 -25.74 12.55 -30.76
C VAL A 319 -24.52 11.66 -30.87
N PHE A 320 -23.34 12.27 -31.07
CA PHE A 320 -22.06 11.58 -31.09
C PHE A 320 -21.37 11.67 -29.74
N ARG A 321 -20.82 10.54 -29.31
CA ARG A 321 -20.01 10.42 -28.10
C ARG A 321 -18.69 9.76 -28.45
N ARG A 322 -17.63 10.14 -27.73
CA ARG A 322 -16.29 9.56 -27.84
C ARG A 322 -15.84 9.01 -26.51
N SER A 323 -15.22 7.83 -26.47
CA SER A 323 -14.60 7.33 -25.24
C SER A 323 -13.60 8.37 -24.72
N THR A 324 -13.52 8.56 -23.41
CA THR A 324 -12.54 9.48 -22.82
C THR A 324 -11.70 8.77 -21.77
N SER A 325 -10.59 9.39 -21.41
CA SER A 325 -9.74 8.94 -20.33
C SER A 325 -9.61 10.02 -19.27
N TYR A 326 -9.40 9.57 -18.05
CA TYR A 326 -9.06 10.40 -16.91
C TYR A 326 -7.75 9.90 -16.35
N TYR A 327 -6.96 10.84 -15.89
CA TYR A 327 -5.63 10.58 -15.42
C TYR A 327 -5.55 10.96 -13.96
N LEU A 328 -4.95 10.08 -13.16
CA LEU A 328 -4.70 10.31 -11.74
C LEU A 328 -3.20 10.29 -11.53
N ASN A 329 -2.66 11.36 -10.96
CA ASN A 329 -1.25 11.44 -10.63
C ASN A 329 -1.06 11.71 -9.14
N LEU A 330 -0.17 10.94 -8.51
CA LEU A 330 0.21 11.07 -7.12
C LEU A 330 1.69 11.41 -7.02
N GLU A 331 2.00 12.51 -6.36
CA GLU A 331 3.34 12.91 -5.97
C GLU A 331 3.51 12.91 -4.46
N THR A 332 4.76 12.80 -4.01
CA THR A 332 5.12 12.89 -2.58
C THR A 332 6.54 13.42 -2.47
N THR A 333 6.83 14.18 -1.41
CA THR A 333 8.21 14.55 -1.06
C THR A 333 8.98 13.40 -0.39
N GLY A 334 8.28 12.30 -0.10
CA GLY A 334 8.86 11.04 0.35
C GLY A 334 9.22 10.10 -0.80
N THR A 335 9.23 8.80 -0.52
CA THR A 335 9.44 7.74 -1.51
C THR A 335 8.11 7.08 -1.89
N LYS A 336 7.99 6.62 -3.14
CA LYS A 336 6.90 5.71 -3.55
C LYS A 336 7.41 4.28 -3.49
N ASP A 337 6.56 3.34 -3.08
CA ASP A 337 6.87 1.92 -3.20
C ASP A 337 6.97 1.53 -4.68
N SER A 338 7.83 0.56 -4.99
CA SER A 338 8.12 0.01 -6.32
C SER A 338 6.88 -0.44 -7.12
N SER A 339 5.77 -0.75 -6.44
CA SER A 339 4.50 -1.13 -7.06
C SER A 339 3.69 0.05 -7.62
N ILE A 340 4.06 1.28 -7.25
CA ILE A 340 3.41 2.51 -7.72
C ILE A 340 4.20 3.02 -8.92
N ASN A 341 3.50 3.21 -10.05
CA ASN A 341 4.11 3.79 -11.23
C ASN A 341 4.61 5.21 -10.94
N ASP A 342 5.90 5.45 -11.15
CA ASP A 342 6.52 6.77 -10.91
C ASP A 342 6.50 7.66 -12.16
N VAL A 343 5.84 7.20 -13.23
CA VAL A 343 5.63 7.98 -14.46
C VAL A 343 4.31 8.73 -14.38
N PHE A 344 4.30 9.93 -14.95
CA PHE A 344 3.08 10.71 -15.14
C PHE A 344 2.31 10.22 -16.38
N PRO A 345 1.00 9.94 -16.28
CA PRO A 345 0.20 9.87 -15.06
C PRO A 345 0.38 8.52 -14.33
N THR A 346 0.28 8.54 -13.00
CA THR A 346 0.36 7.31 -12.18
C THR A 346 -0.67 6.25 -12.62
N TYR A 347 -1.90 6.67 -12.93
CA TYR A 347 -2.97 5.80 -13.45
C TYR A 347 -3.74 6.46 -14.58
N THR A 348 -4.18 5.62 -15.52
CA THR A 348 -5.17 5.98 -16.55
C THR A 348 -6.46 5.20 -16.29
N MET A 349 -7.58 5.91 -16.22
CA MET A 349 -8.92 5.37 -16.08
C MET A 349 -9.72 5.71 -17.34
N THR A 350 -10.52 4.79 -17.85
CA THR A 350 -11.20 4.94 -19.14
C THR A 350 -12.71 4.92 -18.98
N GLN A 351 -13.41 5.81 -19.66
CA GLN A 351 -14.86 5.82 -19.77
C GLN A 351 -15.24 5.43 -21.21
N ASN A 352 -15.46 4.13 -21.41
CA ASN A 352 -15.61 3.55 -22.74
C ASN A 352 -17.08 3.43 -23.16
N ILE A 353 -17.35 3.65 -24.44
CA ILE A 353 -18.71 3.54 -25.01
C ILE A 353 -19.04 2.12 -25.46
N GLY A 354 -18.76 1.16 -24.59
CA GLY A 354 -19.04 -0.26 -24.79
C GLY A 354 -18.47 -1.10 -23.66
N SER A 355 -19.09 -2.24 -23.40
CA SER A 355 -18.55 -3.22 -22.43
C SER A 355 -17.16 -3.66 -22.88
N ILE A 356 -16.17 -3.53 -22.00
CA ILE A 356 -14.90 -4.23 -22.16
C ILE A 356 -15.09 -5.59 -21.51
N ILE A 357 -14.92 -6.65 -22.28
CA ILE A 357 -14.87 -8.01 -21.74
C ILE A 357 -13.47 -8.51 -21.97
N THR A 358 -12.74 -8.66 -20.87
CA THR A 358 -11.37 -9.17 -20.88
C THR A 358 -11.43 -10.66 -20.58
N PHE A 359 -10.96 -11.48 -21.51
CA PHE A 359 -10.82 -12.92 -21.34
C PHE A 359 -9.36 -13.26 -21.10
N ASN A 360 -9.08 -13.99 -20.02
CA ASN A 360 -7.78 -14.59 -19.78
C ASN A 360 -7.92 -16.11 -19.91
N ALA A 361 -7.14 -16.69 -20.82
CA ALA A 361 -7.04 -18.14 -20.98
C ALA A 361 -5.61 -18.58 -20.72
N THR A 362 -5.44 -19.57 -19.86
CA THR A 362 -4.14 -20.19 -19.54
C THR A 362 -4.25 -21.69 -19.76
N THR A 363 -3.14 -22.31 -20.20
CA THR A 363 -2.99 -23.77 -20.16
C THR A 363 -1.77 -24.11 -19.30
N SER A 364 -1.74 -25.31 -18.75
CA SER A 364 -0.65 -25.81 -17.90
C SER A 364 0.69 -26.00 -18.64
N SER A 365 0.72 -25.95 -19.98
CA SER A 365 1.93 -26.19 -20.79
C SER A 365 2.34 -25.03 -21.71
N GLY A 366 1.66 -23.88 -21.66
CA GLY A 366 2.04 -22.69 -22.43
C GLY A 366 0.95 -21.62 -22.47
N ALA A 367 1.36 -20.36 -22.43
CA ALA A 367 0.45 -19.23 -22.48
C ALA A 367 -0.13 -19.04 -23.89
N ILE A 368 -1.45 -19.03 -24.01
CA ILE A 368 -2.12 -18.35 -25.11
C ILE A 368 -2.40 -16.93 -24.61
N GLN A 369 -1.59 -15.95 -25.02
CA GLN A 369 -1.96 -14.55 -24.82
C GLN A 369 -2.90 -14.12 -25.95
N ILE A 370 -4.14 -13.75 -25.61
CA ILE A 370 -5.04 -13.05 -26.54
C ILE A 370 -5.15 -11.60 -26.08
N ASN A 371 -4.11 -10.83 -26.37
CA ASN A 371 -4.19 -9.38 -26.50
C ASN A 371 -3.63 -9.04 -27.88
N GLY A 372 -4.48 -9.12 -28.90
CA GLY A 372 -4.14 -8.80 -30.28
C GLY A 372 -3.30 -9.89 -31.00
N GLY A 373 -4.00 -10.81 -31.69
CA GLY A 373 -3.47 -11.53 -32.86
C GLY A 373 -2.78 -12.88 -32.65
N SER A 374 -3.36 -13.96 -33.18
CA SER A 374 -2.75 -14.92 -34.14
C SER A 374 -3.71 -16.10 -34.43
N ALA A 375 -3.42 -16.83 -35.51
CA ALA A 375 -4.35 -17.56 -36.40
C ALA A 375 -5.40 -18.50 -35.75
N GLY A 376 -6.63 -18.43 -36.27
CA GLY A 376 -7.67 -19.48 -36.14
C GLY A 376 -8.90 -19.15 -35.28
N VAL A 377 -8.94 -18.00 -34.60
CA VAL A 377 -10.08 -17.62 -33.73
C VAL A 377 -11.08 -16.76 -34.50
N THR A 378 -12.26 -17.30 -34.80
CA THR A 378 -13.39 -16.52 -35.34
C THR A 378 -14.28 -16.08 -34.19
N HIS A 379 -14.30 -14.78 -33.88
CA HIS A 379 -15.22 -14.21 -32.90
C HIS A 379 -16.60 -14.03 -33.54
N THR A 380 -17.64 -14.65 -32.99
CA THR A 380 -19.02 -14.43 -33.44
C THR A 380 -19.90 -14.04 -32.26
N THR A 381 -19.98 -12.75 -31.97
CA THR A 381 -20.96 -12.21 -31.02
C THR A 381 -22.35 -12.34 -31.61
N SER A 382 -23.19 -13.16 -31.00
CA SER A 382 -24.61 -13.29 -31.34
C SER A 382 -25.44 -12.91 -30.12
N TYR A 383 -26.16 -11.79 -30.21
CA TYR A 383 -27.12 -11.36 -29.19
C TYR A 383 -28.39 -12.22 -29.33
N GLY A 384 -28.51 -13.25 -28.50
CA GLY A 384 -29.73 -14.07 -28.45
C GLY A 384 -30.86 -13.31 -27.75
N ASP A 385 -32.08 -13.44 -28.28
CA ASP A 385 -33.33 -12.80 -27.83
C ASP A 385 -33.88 -13.37 -26.49
N GLY A 386 -32.97 -13.79 -25.61
CA GLY A 386 -33.28 -14.38 -24.32
C GLY A 386 -33.76 -13.32 -23.34
N GLY A 387 -35.01 -12.90 -23.47
CA GLY A 387 -35.85 -12.25 -22.45
C GLY A 387 -35.14 -11.24 -21.55
N ARG A 388 -35.38 -9.95 -21.82
CA ARG A 388 -35.17 -8.78 -20.93
C ARG A 388 -34.03 -8.92 -19.91
N GLY A 389 -32.85 -8.43 -20.26
CA GLY A 389 -31.80 -8.12 -19.28
C GLY A 389 -30.64 -9.10 -19.19
N ASN A 390 -30.49 -10.01 -20.16
CA ASN A 390 -29.35 -10.91 -20.27
C ASN A 390 -28.62 -10.68 -21.60
N SER A 391 -27.33 -10.36 -21.55
CA SER A 391 -26.48 -10.49 -22.74
C SER A 391 -25.92 -11.91 -22.76
N VAL A 392 -26.18 -12.63 -23.84
CA VAL A 392 -25.57 -13.94 -24.10
C VAL A 392 -24.45 -13.73 -25.10
N ILE A 393 -23.22 -14.12 -24.73
CA ILE A 393 -22.08 -14.10 -25.64
C ILE A 393 -21.68 -15.54 -25.91
N ASN A 394 -21.78 -15.95 -27.18
CA ASN A 394 -21.28 -17.23 -27.65
C ASN A 394 -19.86 -17.03 -28.15
N LEU A 395 -18.87 -17.65 -27.50
CA LEU A 395 -17.51 -17.74 -28.00
C LEU A 395 -17.31 -19.12 -28.63
N VAL A 396 -16.80 -19.17 -29.85
CA VAL A 396 -16.57 -20.41 -30.60
C VAL A 396 -15.08 -20.51 -30.89
N TYR A 397 -14.38 -21.41 -30.19
CA TYR A 397 -12.97 -21.70 -30.45
C TYR A 397 -12.87 -22.91 -31.38
N THR A 398 -12.16 -22.77 -32.50
CA THR A 398 -11.85 -23.90 -33.38
C THR A 398 -10.38 -24.27 -33.20
N LEU A 399 -10.11 -25.34 -32.47
CA LEU A 399 -8.74 -25.83 -32.27
C LEU A 399 -8.35 -26.66 -33.51
N THR A 400 -7.41 -26.14 -34.30
CA THR A 400 -6.93 -26.79 -35.52
C THR A 400 -5.49 -27.25 -35.30
N GLY A 401 -5.18 -28.53 -35.58
CA GLY A 401 -3.80 -29.05 -35.52
C GLY A 401 -3.30 -29.51 -34.14
N LYS A 402 -4.19 -29.73 -33.17
CA LYS A 402 -3.88 -30.36 -31.88
C LYS A 402 -4.43 -31.79 -31.85
N THR A 403 -3.61 -32.75 -31.42
CA THR A 403 -4.00 -34.16 -31.26
C THR A 403 -4.53 -34.35 -29.84
N PHE A 404 -5.77 -34.79 -29.69
CA PHE A 404 -6.33 -35.13 -28.38
C PHE A 404 -6.29 -36.65 -28.23
N THR A 405 -5.51 -37.15 -27.28
CA THR A 405 -5.49 -38.59 -26.97
C THR A 405 -6.59 -38.90 -25.96
N GLN A 406 -7.85 -38.88 -26.41
CA GLN A 406 -8.95 -39.45 -25.62
C GLN A 406 -9.31 -40.82 -26.20
N ALA A 407 -9.18 -41.85 -25.37
CA ALA A 407 -9.71 -43.17 -25.66
C ALA A 407 -11.24 -43.07 -25.66
N THR A 408 -11.82 -42.95 -26.87
CA THR A 408 -13.21 -43.28 -27.17
C THR A 408 -14.30 -42.57 -26.35
N SER A 409 -14.45 -41.26 -26.50
CA SER A 409 -15.76 -40.57 -26.61
C SER A 409 -15.52 -39.07 -26.77
N LYS A 410 -16.54 -38.32 -27.23
CA LYS A 410 -16.48 -36.85 -27.33
C LYS A 410 -16.09 -36.24 -25.96
N PRO A 411 -15.32 -35.14 -25.92
CA PRO A 411 -15.04 -34.46 -24.66
C PRO A 411 -16.35 -34.06 -23.97
N THR A 412 -16.47 -34.34 -22.68
CA THR A 412 -17.62 -34.00 -21.83
C THR A 412 -17.38 -32.69 -21.09
N GLU A 413 -18.41 -32.13 -20.45
CA GLU A 413 -18.29 -30.88 -19.68
C GLU A 413 -17.28 -31.02 -18.52
N ASP A 414 -17.10 -32.23 -17.99
CA ASP A 414 -16.15 -32.55 -16.91
C ASP A 414 -14.66 -32.48 -17.35
N ASP A 415 -14.39 -32.51 -18.66
CA ASP A 415 -13.03 -32.39 -19.20
C ASP A 415 -12.49 -30.94 -19.14
N PHE A 416 -13.31 -29.97 -18.69
CA PHE A 416 -12.97 -28.56 -18.65
C PHE A 416 -13.21 -27.96 -17.26
N VAL A 417 -12.27 -27.15 -16.77
CA VAL A 417 -12.45 -26.39 -15.52
C VAL A 417 -12.74 -24.94 -15.86
N VAL A 418 -14.01 -24.58 -15.94
CA VAL A 418 -14.41 -23.18 -16.12
C VAL A 418 -14.77 -22.57 -14.78
N ALA A 419 -13.90 -21.66 -14.30
CA ALA A 419 -14.11 -20.97 -13.03
C ALA A 419 -14.32 -19.47 -13.30
N SER A 420 -15.54 -19.00 -13.05
CA SER A 420 -15.79 -17.56 -12.92
C SER A 420 -15.63 -17.16 -11.46
N GLY A 421 -14.89 -16.08 -11.18
CA GLY A 421 -14.89 -15.43 -9.87
C GLY A 421 -16.17 -14.62 -9.61
N ASP A 422 -17.04 -14.51 -10.60
CA ASP A 422 -18.29 -13.76 -10.60
C ASP A 422 -19.47 -14.74 -10.66
N ALA A 423 -20.32 -14.71 -9.62
CA ALA A 423 -21.45 -15.62 -9.43
C ALA A 423 -22.56 -15.43 -10.48
N ASP A 424 -22.57 -14.28 -11.17
CA ASP A 424 -23.56 -13.94 -12.18
C ASP A 424 -23.20 -14.51 -13.57
N VAL A 425 -22.12 -15.28 -13.66
CA VAL A 425 -21.63 -15.91 -14.89
C VAL A 425 -21.87 -17.40 -14.89
N SER A 426 -22.75 -17.86 -15.76
CA SER A 426 -22.80 -19.27 -16.14
C SER A 426 -22.00 -19.50 -17.41
N THR A 427 -21.27 -20.62 -17.44
CA THR A 427 -20.53 -21.09 -18.60
C THR A 427 -21.06 -22.46 -19.00
N ILE A 428 -21.32 -22.65 -20.29
CA ILE A 428 -21.70 -23.94 -20.86
C ILE A 428 -20.63 -24.27 -21.87
N VAL A 429 -19.97 -25.41 -21.70
CA VAL A 429 -19.00 -25.93 -22.65
C VAL A 429 -19.66 -27.04 -23.46
N SER A 430 -19.63 -26.92 -24.79
CA SER A 430 -20.04 -28.01 -25.67
C SER A 430 -18.96 -28.28 -26.71
N GLY A 431 -18.62 -29.56 -26.85
CA GLY A 431 -17.73 -30.09 -27.88
C GLY A 431 -18.51 -30.76 -29.00
N SER A 432 -18.16 -30.45 -30.25
CA SER A 432 -18.65 -31.22 -31.41
C SER A 432 -17.50 -31.45 -32.39
N GLY A 433 -17.39 -32.68 -32.90
CA GLY A 433 -16.33 -33.10 -33.80
C GLY A 433 -16.20 -34.63 -33.82
N GLY A 434 -15.66 -35.17 -34.90
CA GLY A 434 -15.24 -36.56 -35.03
C GLY A 434 -13.93 -36.61 -35.81
N GLY A 435 -12.94 -37.35 -35.30
CA GLY A 435 -11.60 -37.41 -35.87
C GLY A 435 -10.54 -36.58 -35.13
N THR A 436 -9.28 -36.78 -35.52
CA THR A 436 -8.05 -36.47 -34.77
C THR A 436 -7.61 -34.99 -34.73
N SER A 437 -8.37 -34.04 -35.28
CA SER A 437 -7.75 -32.75 -35.63
C SER A 437 -8.62 -31.49 -35.59
N THR A 438 -9.92 -31.56 -35.25
CA THR A 438 -10.72 -30.32 -35.09
C THR A 438 -11.78 -30.45 -34.02
N TYR A 439 -11.66 -29.62 -32.98
CA TYR A 439 -12.65 -29.52 -31.91
C TYR A 439 -13.15 -28.07 -31.82
N ILE A 440 -14.47 -27.94 -31.70
CA ILE A 440 -15.12 -26.66 -31.45
C ILE A 440 -15.47 -26.60 -29.96
N ILE A 441 -14.83 -25.69 -29.21
CA ILE A 441 -15.24 -25.37 -27.84
C ILE A 441 -16.15 -24.16 -27.91
N ARG A 442 -17.41 -24.33 -27.51
CA ARG A 442 -18.33 -23.19 -27.34
C ARG A 442 -18.41 -22.82 -25.88
N ALA A 443 -18.04 -21.60 -25.51
CA ALA A 443 -18.28 -21.06 -24.18
C ALA A 443 -19.41 -20.03 -24.27
N LYS A 444 -20.51 -20.27 -23.57
CA LYS A 444 -21.63 -19.33 -23.46
C LYS A 444 -21.49 -18.54 -22.16
N VAL A 445 -21.29 -17.22 -22.25
CA VAL A 445 -21.27 -16.34 -21.07
C VAL A 445 -22.62 -15.64 -20.97
N LYS A 446 -23.31 -15.82 -19.84
CA LYS A 446 -24.49 -15.03 -19.49
C LYS A 446 -24.04 -13.92 -18.53
N VAL A 447 -24.30 -12.66 -18.88
CA VAL A 447 -24.01 -11.51 -18.00
C VAL A 447 -25.32 -10.78 -17.71
N GLU A 448 -25.66 -10.65 -16.41
CA GLU A 448 -26.78 -9.81 -15.98
C GLU A 448 -26.40 -8.33 -16.05
N TYR A 449 -27.32 -7.48 -16.52
CA TYR A 449 -27.11 -6.05 -16.84
C TYR A 449 -26.65 -5.13 -15.68
N LYS A 450 -26.31 -5.67 -14.51
CA LYS A 450 -25.88 -4.90 -13.34
C LYS A 450 -24.37 -4.91 -13.10
N THR A 451 -23.62 -5.81 -13.73
CA THR A 451 -22.16 -5.86 -13.62
C THR A 451 -21.54 -5.12 -14.81
N THR A 452 -20.71 -4.12 -14.51
CA THR A 452 -20.07 -3.26 -15.54
C THR A 452 -18.72 -3.80 -16.00
N ASP A 453 -18.21 -4.82 -15.31
CA ASP A 453 -17.02 -5.59 -15.65
C ASP A 453 -17.26 -7.03 -15.18
N THR A 454 -17.13 -8.00 -16.08
CA THR A 454 -17.10 -9.42 -15.74
C THR A 454 -15.83 -10.01 -16.34
N VAL A 455 -14.92 -10.47 -15.48
CA VAL A 455 -13.72 -11.21 -15.91
C VAL A 455 -14.07 -12.69 -15.86
N VAL A 456 -14.09 -13.32 -17.03
CA VAL A 456 -14.27 -14.78 -17.13
C VAL A 456 -12.89 -15.39 -17.38
N ASN A 457 -12.40 -16.14 -16.40
CA ASN A 457 -11.19 -16.94 -16.56
C ASN A 457 -11.62 -18.31 -17.06
N ILE A 458 -11.11 -18.72 -18.23
CA ILE A 458 -11.32 -20.07 -18.74
C ILE A 458 -10.00 -20.80 -18.58
N ASN A 459 -9.92 -21.74 -17.63
CA ASN A 459 -8.75 -22.59 -17.48
C ASN A 459 -8.97 -23.89 -18.25
N LEU A 460 -8.18 -24.12 -19.29
CA LEU A 460 -8.22 -25.37 -20.02
C LEU A 460 -7.18 -26.31 -19.40
N ASP A 461 -7.54 -26.92 -18.28
CA ASP A 461 -6.74 -27.99 -17.69
C ASP A 461 -6.86 -29.28 -18.53
N ASN A 462 -5.81 -30.10 -18.57
CA ASN A 462 -5.72 -31.37 -19.31
C ASN A 462 -5.66 -31.32 -20.84
N ILE A 463 -5.21 -30.22 -21.46
CA ILE A 463 -4.70 -30.30 -22.85
C ILE A 463 -3.30 -30.92 -22.80
N VAL A 464 -3.24 -32.24 -22.64
CA VAL A 464 -2.00 -33.01 -22.78
C VAL A 464 -1.60 -32.95 -24.25
N SER A 465 -0.39 -32.44 -24.51
CA SER A 465 0.22 -32.34 -25.84
C SER A 465 0.41 -33.69 -26.51
#